data_AF-A0A1Y2UZM4-F1
#
_entry.id   AF-A0A1Y2UZM4-F1
#
_cell.length_a   1.000
_cell.length_b   1.000
_cell.length_c   1.000
_cell.angle_alpha   90.00
_cell.angle_beta   90.00
_cell.angle_gamma   90.00
#
_symmetry.space_group_name_H-M   'P 1'
#
loop_
_entity.id
_entity.type
_entity.pdbx_description
1 polymer ?
#
loop_
_entity_poly.entity_id
_entity_poly.type
_entity_poly.pdbx_seq_one_letter_code
_entity_poly.pdbx_strand_id
1 'polypeptide(L)'
;GPYIALSHCWGNFMPIQTTALSLPVFRTQGIHLGSLPKTFQEAVFITRFLGYSYLWIDSFCIIQHDREDWAREAPRMADVYSNSHLTIAAISSADCTGGLFHQNNERQVKYAIKRELEDGTTIELYVRPALDHSPYEHGALLPSNPLYPTPLLNRAWFFQEHVFSRRILFFTNWEIVWQCHQLNTCICEVRNYRDIAQNPIIRSGLRNELPGGNMFRLHSLWASIIRAYTERQLTYDSDKLAALAAIAGLMSNTALGRYISGLWESSLV
;
A
#
# COMPACT_ATOMS: atom_id res chain seq x y z
N GLY A 1 -6.62 -15.64 -14.75
CA GLY A 1 -6.39 -14.42 -15.56
C GLY A 1 -5.68 -13.38 -14.72
N PRO A 2 -5.28 -12.23 -15.28
CA PRO A 2 -4.72 -11.14 -14.49
C PRO A 2 -5.77 -10.60 -13.50
N TYR A 3 -5.32 -10.16 -12.33
CA TYR A 3 -6.19 -9.69 -11.26
C TYR A 3 -5.65 -8.43 -10.59
N ILE A 4 -6.54 -7.72 -9.92
CA ILE A 4 -6.22 -6.58 -9.04
C ILE A 4 -6.30 -7.05 -7.59
N ALA A 5 -5.44 -6.54 -6.71
CA ALA A 5 -5.51 -6.79 -5.27
C ALA A 5 -6.04 -5.55 -4.54
N LEU A 6 -6.78 -5.75 -3.45
CA LEU A 6 -7.20 -4.68 -2.55
C LEU A 6 -6.45 -4.78 -1.22
N SER A 7 -5.70 -3.72 -0.91
CA SER A 7 -5.11 -3.45 0.39
C SER A 7 -6.02 -2.47 1.15
N HIS A 8 -6.53 -2.89 2.30
CA HIS A 8 -7.51 -2.12 3.07
C HIS A 8 -7.44 -2.42 4.57
N CYS A 9 -8.06 -1.59 5.40
CA CYS A 9 -8.22 -1.85 6.82
C CYS A 9 -9.49 -2.66 7.08
N TRP A 10 -9.40 -3.69 7.91
CA TRP A 10 -10.59 -4.36 8.41
C TRP A 10 -11.32 -3.47 9.42
N GLY A 11 -10.56 -2.81 10.31
CA GLY A 11 -11.09 -1.93 11.36
C GLY A 11 -11.92 -2.68 12.40
N ASN A 12 -12.87 -1.99 13.04
CA ASN A 12 -13.75 -2.57 14.07
C ASN A 12 -14.96 -3.31 13.50
N PHE A 13 -15.21 -3.18 12.20
CA PHE A 13 -16.30 -3.85 11.50
C PHE A 13 -15.74 -5.06 10.76
N MET A 14 -16.18 -6.28 11.10
CA MET A 14 -15.74 -7.43 10.33
C MET A 14 -16.33 -7.34 8.92
N PRO A 15 -15.48 -7.30 7.87
CA PRO A 15 -15.96 -7.29 6.50
C PRO A 15 -16.74 -8.57 6.23
N ILE A 16 -17.53 -8.59 5.14
CA ILE A 16 -18.04 -9.87 4.63
C ILE A 16 -16.83 -10.77 4.34
N GLN A 17 -16.89 -11.98 4.89
CA GLN A 17 -15.79 -12.93 4.97
C GLN A 17 -16.19 -14.29 4.43
N THR A 18 -15.24 -14.95 3.76
CA THR A 18 -15.33 -16.34 3.38
C THR A 18 -15.02 -17.22 4.58
N THR A 19 -15.97 -18.05 4.99
CA THR A 19 -15.80 -19.11 5.99
C THR A 19 -16.14 -20.45 5.33
N ALA A 20 -15.88 -21.56 6.02
CA ALA A 20 -16.33 -22.88 5.54
C ALA A 20 -17.85 -22.94 5.24
N LEU A 21 -18.66 -22.13 5.96
CA LEU A 21 -20.10 -22.07 5.79
C LEU A 21 -20.53 -21.15 4.64
N SER A 22 -19.87 -20.00 4.44
CA SER A 22 -20.26 -19.04 3.40
C SER A 22 -19.67 -19.37 2.02
N LEU A 23 -18.56 -20.12 1.94
CA LEU A 23 -17.90 -20.46 0.69
C LEU A 23 -18.80 -21.19 -0.34
N PRO A 24 -19.60 -22.22 0.04
CA PRO A 24 -20.51 -22.86 -0.92
C PRO A 24 -21.58 -21.91 -1.46
N VAL A 25 -22.10 -21.02 -0.60
CA VAL A 25 -23.12 -20.03 -0.96
C VAL A 25 -22.53 -19.01 -1.92
N PHE A 26 -21.36 -18.45 -1.63
CA PHE A 26 -20.68 -17.49 -2.50
C PHE A 26 -20.36 -18.08 -3.88
N ARG A 27 -19.98 -19.36 -3.94
CA ARG A 27 -19.68 -20.05 -5.21
C ARG A 27 -20.91 -20.32 -6.07
N THR A 28 -22.06 -20.58 -5.45
CA THR A 28 -23.28 -21.00 -6.17
C THR A 28 -24.22 -19.83 -6.47
N GLN A 29 -24.31 -18.86 -5.56
CA GLN A 29 -25.26 -17.74 -5.65
C GLN A 29 -24.56 -16.40 -5.96
N GLY A 30 -23.24 -16.34 -5.86
CA GLY A 30 -22.49 -15.10 -5.94
C GLY A 30 -22.70 -14.20 -4.71
N ILE A 31 -22.27 -12.95 -4.83
CA ILE A 31 -22.39 -11.94 -3.77
C ILE A 31 -23.03 -10.71 -4.38
N HIS A 32 -24.11 -10.23 -3.77
CA HIS A 32 -24.79 -9.03 -4.23
C HIS A 32 -23.90 -7.80 -4.02
N LEU A 33 -23.66 -7.01 -5.07
CA LEU A 33 -22.75 -5.85 -4.98
C LEU A 33 -23.20 -4.86 -3.91
N GLY A 34 -24.50 -4.59 -3.81
CA GLY A 34 -25.05 -3.66 -2.82
C GLY A 34 -24.98 -4.13 -1.36
N SER A 35 -24.69 -5.41 -1.10
CA SER A 35 -24.44 -5.89 0.27
C SER A 35 -22.99 -5.72 0.71
N LEU A 36 -22.08 -5.45 -0.22
CA LEU A 36 -20.67 -5.25 0.11
C LEU A 36 -20.46 -3.89 0.81
N PRO A 37 -19.50 -3.78 1.74
CA PRO A 37 -19.07 -2.48 2.27
C PRO A 37 -18.61 -1.52 1.16
N LYS A 38 -18.70 -0.21 1.41
CA LYS A 38 -18.42 0.84 0.41
C LYS A 38 -17.04 0.68 -0.24
N THR A 39 -15.99 0.42 0.54
CA THR A 39 -14.62 0.21 0.02
C THR A 39 -14.57 -0.95 -0.98
N PHE A 40 -15.33 -2.02 -0.73
CA PHE A 40 -15.36 -3.19 -1.61
C PHE A 40 -16.17 -2.92 -2.87
N GLN A 41 -17.29 -2.21 -2.76
CA GLN A 41 -18.08 -1.79 -3.92
C GLN A 41 -17.24 -0.94 -4.88
N GLU A 42 -16.52 0.05 -4.32
CA GLU A 42 -15.69 0.96 -5.10
C GLU A 42 -14.46 0.24 -5.68
N ALA A 43 -13.87 -0.71 -4.95
CA ALA A 43 -12.79 -1.56 -5.48
C ALA A 43 -13.27 -2.44 -6.65
N VAL A 44 -14.48 -3.01 -6.56
CA VAL A 44 -15.11 -3.76 -7.66
C VAL A 44 -15.34 -2.84 -8.86
N PHE A 45 -15.84 -1.62 -8.62
CA PHE A 45 -16.04 -0.62 -9.67
C PHE A 45 -14.73 -0.30 -10.39
N ILE A 46 -13.66 0.06 -9.65
CA ILE A 46 -12.34 0.36 -10.23
C ILE A 46 -11.79 -0.83 -11.00
N THR A 47 -11.93 -2.04 -10.44
CA THR A 47 -11.42 -3.26 -11.08
C THR A 47 -12.06 -3.46 -12.46
N ARG A 48 -13.39 -3.33 -12.53
CA ARG A 48 -14.14 -3.45 -13.80
C ARG A 48 -13.85 -2.28 -14.74
N PHE A 49 -13.76 -1.06 -14.22
CA PHE A 49 -13.43 0.13 -14.99
C PHE A 49 -12.07 0.02 -15.69
N LEU A 50 -11.08 -0.60 -15.03
CA LEU A 50 -9.76 -0.88 -15.59
C LEU A 50 -9.73 -2.11 -16.52
N GLY A 51 -10.88 -2.76 -16.78
CA GLY A 51 -10.98 -3.91 -17.67
C GLY A 51 -10.60 -5.26 -17.06
N TYR A 52 -10.49 -5.35 -15.73
CA TYR A 52 -10.20 -6.61 -15.04
C TYR A 52 -11.48 -7.26 -14.50
N SER A 53 -11.51 -8.60 -14.52
CA SER A 53 -12.63 -9.39 -14.00
C SER A 53 -12.39 -9.96 -12.60
N TYR A 54 -11.13 -9.99 -12.16
CA TYR A 54 -10.71 -10.62 -10.90
C TYR A 54 -10.18 -9.59 -9.93
N LEU A 55 -10.77 -9.57 -8.73
CA LEU A 55 -10.34 -8.77 -7.58
C LEU A 55 -10.02 -9.73 -6.43
N TRP A 56 -8.81 -9.62 -5.89
CA TRP A 56 -8.39 -10.34 -4.70
C TRP A 56 -8.58 -9.45 -3.47
N ILE A 57 -9.28 -9.97 -2.46
CA ILE A 57 -9.48 -9.34 -1.15
C ILE A 57 -9.27 -10.44 -0.12
N ASP A 58 -8.41 -10.22 0.87
CA ASP A 58 -8.03 -11.20 1.89
C ASP A 58 -9.24 -11.85 2.58
N SER A 59 -10.24 -11.05 2.96
CA SER A 59 -11.47 -11.54 3.60
C SER A 59 -12.27 -12.52 2.74
N PHE A 60 -12.15 -12.45 1.41
CA PHE A 60 -12.87 -13.33 0.49
C PHE A 60 -12.04 -14.49 -0.04
N CYS A 61 -10.74 -14.26 -0.23
CA CYS A 61 -9.85 -15.21 -0.89
C CYS A 61 -9.13 -16.15 0.10
N ILE A 62 -9.19 -15.84 1.40
CA ILE A 62 -8.70 -16.69 2.48
C ILE A 62 -9.91 -17.16 3.29
N ILE A 63 -9.94 -18.44 3.66
CA ILE A 63 -10.97 -19.01 4.51
C ILE A 63 -10.69 -18.60 5.95
N GLN A 64 -11.57 -17.77 6.49
CA GLN A 64 -11.43 -17.20 7.82
C GLN A 64 -11.70 -18.25 8.91
N HIS A 65 -10.97 -18.09 10.03
CA HIS A 65 -10.99 -19.01 11.18
C HIS A 65 -10.50 -20.43 10.87
N ASP A 66 -9.87 -20.65 9.71
CA ASP A 66 -9.24 -21.91 9.32
C ASP A 66 -7.71 -21.79 9.47
N ARG A 67 -7.15 -22.56 10.41
CA ARG A 67 -5.70 -22.53 10.68
C ARG A 67 -4.89 -23.16 9.54
N GLU A 68 -5.42 -24.16 8.86
CA GLU A 68 -4.71 -24.83 7.76
C GLU A 68 -4.69 -23.95 6.51
N ASP A 69 -5.80 -23.27 6.21
CA ASP A 69 -5.87 -22.28 5.14
C ASP A 69 -4.95 -21.09 5.43
N TRP A 70 -4.98 -20.56 6.66
CA TRP A 70 -4.07 -19.49 7.07
C TRP A 70 -2.58 -19.88 6.94
N ALA A 71 -2.21 -21.07 7.40
CA ALA A 71 -0.83 -21.56 7.29
C ALA A 71 -0.37 -21.71 5.84
N ARG A 72 -1.30 -21.93 4.90
CA ARG A 72 -1.03 -22.00 3.46
C ARG A 72 -0.99 -20.61 2.80
N GLU A 73 -1.91 -19.71 3.15
CA GLU A 73 -2.06 -18.42 2.48
C GLU A 73 -1.14 -17.32 3.05
N ALA A 74 -0.87 -17.31 4.35
CA ALA A 74 0.00 -16.29 4.96
C ALA A 74 1.41 -16.23 4.34
N PRO A 75 2.11 -17.35 4.06
CA PRO A 75 3.40 -17.32 3.36
C PRO A 75 3.29 -16.85 1.90
N ARG A 76 2.11 -16.97 1.28
CA ARG A 76 1.86 -16.63 -0.13
C ARG A 76 1.42 -15.19 -0.33
N MET A 77 1.21 -14.42 0.73
CA MET A 77 0.81 -13.01 0.65
C MET A 77 1.76 -12.21 -0.24
N ALA A 78 3.08 -12.42 -0.09
CA ALA A 78 4.07 -11.79 -0.95
C ALA A 78 3.87 -12.13 -2.43
N ASP A 79 3.53 -13.37 -2.76
CA ASP A 79 3.26 -13.82 -4.12
C ASP A 79 1.98 -13.21 -4.68
N VAL A 80 0.94 -13.08 -3.87
CA VAL A 80 -0.33 -12.44 -4.27
C VAL A 80 -0.06 -11.01 -4.72
N TYR A 81 0.55 -10.19 -3.86
CA TYR A 81 0.81 -8.78 -4.22
C TYR A 81 1.90 -8.65 -5.29
N SER A 82 2.87 -9.56 -5.33
CA SER A 82 3.89 -9.58 -6.40
C SER A 82 3.32 -9.91 -7.76
N ASN A 83 2.24 -10.69 -7.84
CA ASN A 83 1.66 -11.14 -9.11
C ASN A 83 0.36 -10.42 -9.49
N SER A 84 -0.17 -9.57 -8.62
CA SER A 84 -1.25 -8.66 -8.99
C SER A 84 -0.80 -7.73 -10.14
N HIS A 85 -1.73 -7.40 -11.04
CA HIS A 85 -1.44 -6.42 -12.09
C HIS A 85 -1.28 -5.02 -11.50
N LEU A 86 -2.13 -4.73 -10.51
CA LEU A 86 -2.25 -3.49 -9.78
C LEU A 86 -2.81 -3.78 -8.38
N THR A 87 -2.38 -3.01 -7.40
CA THR A 87 -2.96 -2.99 -6.06
C THR A 87 -3.70 -1.69 -5.83
N ILE A 88 -4.95 -1.78 -5.39
CA ILE A 88 -5.73 -0.65 -4.88
C ILE A 88 -5.44 -0.55 -3.39
N ALA A 89 -5.03 0.62 -2.90
CA ALA A 89 -4.74 0.85 -1.49
C ALA A 89 -5.69 1.90 -0.90
N ALA A 90 -6.60 1.47 -0.03
CA ALA A 90 -7.58 2.29 0.67
C ALA A 90 -6.94 3.00 1.88
N ILE A 91 -5.97 3.90 1.63
CA ILE A 91 -5.08 4.35 2.71
C ILE A 91 -5.75 5.25 3.76
N SER A 92 -6.80 5.95 3.38
CA SER A 92 -7.51 6.89 4.26
C SER A 92 -8.74 6.29 4.94
N SER A 93 -9.15 5.09 4.54
CA SER A 93 -10.28 4.38 5.15
C SER A 93 -9.80 3.61 6.38
N ALA A 94 -10.39 3.89 7.55
CA ALA A 94 -10.10 3.17 8.78
C ALA A 94 -10.68 1.74 8.80
N ASP A 95 -11.67 1.47 7.96
CA ASP A 95 -12.33 0.18 7.80
C ASP A 95 -12.90 0.03 6.37
N CYS A 96 -13.58 -1.09 6.12
CA CYS A 96 -14.19 -1.41 4.83
C CYS A 96 -15.42 -0.53 4.46
N THR A 97 -15.93 0.31 5.37
CA THR A 97 -17.10 1.16 5.15
C THR A 97 -16.75 2.58 4.69
N GLY A 98 -15.50 3.01 4.87
CA GLY A 98 -15.07 4.38 4.53
C GLY A 98 -15.16 4.72 3.03
N GLY A 99 -14.91 3.75 2.16
CA GLY A 99 -14.77 3.96 0.72
C GLY A 99 -13.38 4.45 0.32
N LEU A 100 -13.11 4.39 -0.98
CA LEU A 100 -11.95 4.88 -1.71
C LEU A 100 -12.14 6.31 -2.22
N PHE A 101 -13.37 6.68 -2.61
CA PHE A 101 -13.67 7.99 -3.17
C PHE A 101 -14.07 8.98 -2.07
N HIS A 102 -13.11 9.78 -1.63
CA HIS A 102 -13.35 10.88 -0.71
C HIS A 102 -13.63 12.18 -1.49
N GLN A 103 -14.74 12.84 -1.20
CA GLN A 103 -15.01 14.18 -1.71
C GLN A 103 -14.20 15.18 -0.91
N ASN A 104 -13.24 15.84 -1.57
CA ASN A 104 -12.38 16.79 -0.91
C ASN A 104 -12.70 18.24 -1.30
N ASN A 105 -13.29 18.99 -0.36
CA ASN A 105 -13.63 20.40 -0.55
C ASN A 105 -12.39 21.32 -0.43
N GLU A 106 -11.33 20.90 0.26
CA GLU A 106 -10.15 21.75 0.48
C GLU A 106 -9.35 21.96 -0.83
N ARG A 107 -9.39 20.97 -1.73
CA ARG A 107 -8.86 21.11 -3.10
C ARG A 107 -9.61 22.13 -3.95
N GLN A 108 -10.83 22.49 -3.55
CA GLN A 108 -11.66 23.49 -4.25
C GLN A 108 -11.33 24.92 -3.82
N VAL A 109 -10.59 25.12 -2.72
CA VAL A 109 -10.21 26.47 -2.26
C VAL A 109 -9.14 27.02 -3.21
N LYS A 110 -9.59 27.82 -4.17
CA LYS A 110 -8.75 28.56 -5.10
C LYS A 110 -8.74 30.02 -4.66
N TYR A 111 -7.57 30.57 -4.42
CA TYR A 111 -7.41 32.00 -4.27
C TYR A 111 -7.06 32.58 -5.63
N ALA A 112 -7.87 33.53 -6.10
CA ALA A 112 -7.60 34.29 -7.31
C ALA A 112 -6.95 35.63 -6.92
N ILE A 113 -5.72 35.86 -7.37
CA ILE A 113 -5.00 37.11 -7.20
C ILE A 113 -5.02 37.81 -8.56
N LYS A 114 -5.71 38.95 -8.64
CA LYS A 114 -5.75 39.79 -9.85
C LYS A 114 -4.76 40.93 -9.72
N ARG A 115 -3.94 41.15 -10.75
CA ARG A 115 -3.00 42.27 -10.80
C ARG A 115 -2.96 42.85 -12.21
N GLU A 116 -3.10 44.15 -12.30
CA GLU A 116 -2.87 44.91 -13.53
C GLU A 116 -1.38 45.29 -13.62
N LEU A 117 -0.78 45.06 -14.79
CA LEU A 117 0.60 45.43 -15.10
C LEU A 117 0.67 46.87 -15.60
N GLU A 118 1.87 47.43 -15.68
CA GLU A 118 2.12 48.80 -16.15
C GLU A 118 1.68 49.05 -17.61
N ASP A 119 1.58 48.00 -18.43
CA ASP A 119 1.12 48.07 -19.82
C ASP A 119 -0.41 47.89 -19.99
N GLY A 120 -1.16 47.81 -18.88
CA GLY A 120 -2.62 47.59 -18.87
C GLY A 120 -3.03 46.11 -18.96
N THR A 121 -2.08 45.17 -19.04
CA THR A 121 -2.39 43.73 -19.02
C THR A 121 -2.87 43.31 -17.64
N THR A 122 -4.03 42.65 -17.56
CA THR A 122 -4.49 42.02 -16.31
C THR A 122 -4.04 40.57 -16.23
N ILE A 123 -3.31 40.21 -15.18
CA ILE A 123 -2.97 38.83 -14.83
C ILE A 123 -3.91 38.34 -13.72
N GLU A 124 -4.43 37.13 -13.88
CA GLU A 124 -5.14 36.41 -12.82
C GLU A 124 -4.33 35.16 -12.43
N LEU A 125 -3.85 35.13 -11.20
CA LEU A 125 -3.10 34.02 -10.63
C LEU A 125 -4.04 33.18 -9.76
N TYR A 126 -4.11 31.88 -10.03
CA TYR A 126 -4.81 30.94 -9.17
C TYR A 126 -3.81 30.19 -8.30
N VAL A 127 -3.92 30.37 -6.99
CA VAL A 127 -3.08 29.65 -6.02
C VAL A 127 -3.94 28.77 -5.12
N ARG A 128 -3.36 27.65 -4.69
CA ARG A 128 -3.96 26.70 -3.74
C ARG A 128 -2.90 26.22 -2.74
N PRO A 129 -3.28 25.84 -1.52
CA PRO A 129 -2.36 25.19 -0.60
C PRO A 129 -1.71 23.96 -1.24
N ALA A 130 -0.41 23.78 -1.00
CA ALA A 130 0.28 22.56 -1.41
C ALA A 130 -0.21 21.40 -0.53
N LEU A 131 -0.47 20.25 -1.15
CA LEU A 131 -0.83 19.03 -0.41
C LEU A 131 0.40 18.50 0.34
N ASP A 132 0.17 17.94 1.53
CA ASP A 132 1.18 17.14 2.21
C ASP A 132 1.32 15.79 1.50
N HIS A 133 2.49 15.60 0.90
CA HIS A 133 2.84 14.39 0.16
C HIS A 133 3.70 13.41 0.98
N SER A 134 4.09 13.80 2.21
CA SER A 134 4.94 12.98 3.08
C SER A 134 4.42 11.55 3.29
N PRO A 135 3.09 11.27 3.40
CA PRO A 135 2.60 9.91 3.56
C PRO A 135 2.83 9.02 2.33
N TYR A 136 3.01 9.61 1.15
CA TYR A 136 3.16 8.89 -0.13
C TYR A 136 4.61 8.85 -0.63
N GLU A 137 5.41 9.83 -0.25
CA GLU A 137 6.84 9.92 -0.61
C GLU A 137 7.68 8.87 0.10
N HIS A 138 7.44 8.71 1.40
CA HIS A 138 8.17 7.75 2.21
C HIS A 138 7.44 6.40 2.30
N GLY A 139 6.20 6.34 1.81
CA GLY A 139 5.37 5.15 1.76
C GLY A 139 5.35 4.44 3.11
N ALA A 140 5.68 3.16 3.10
CA ALA A 140 5.71 2.33 4.29
C ALA A 140 6.92 2.58 5.24
N LEU A 141 7.61 3.71 5.17
CA LEU A 141 8.81 3.95 6.02
C LEU A 141 8.65 5.10 7.01
N LEU A 142 7.54 5.83 6.97
CA LEU A 142 7.19 6.81 7.99
C LEU A 142 5.79 6.53 8.58
N PRO A 143 5.60 6.79 9.87
CA PRO A 143 4.30 6.67 10.52
C PRO A 143 3.30 7.70 9.99
N SER A 144 2.01 7.44 10.19
CA SER A 144 0.93 8.35 9.79
C SER A 144 1.07 9.74 10.42
N ASN A 145 0.96 10.81 9.63
CA ASN A 145 0.89 12.17 10.14
C ASN A 145 -0.40 12.32 11.00
N PRO A 146 -0.32 12.76 12.27
CA PRO A 146 -1.51 12.91 13.13
C PRO A 146 -2.58 13.84 12.55
N LEU A 147 -2.17 14.82 11.74
CA LEU A 147 -3.08 15.74 11.06
C LEU A 147 -3.81 15.09 9.88
N TYR A 148 -3.23 14.05 9.30
CA TYR A 148 -3.75 13.36 8.12
C TYR A 148 -3.66 11.84 8.33
N PRO A 149 -4.63 11.27 9.05
CA PRO A 149 -4.57 9.86 9.39
C PRO A 149 -4.59 9.00 8.14
N THR A 150 -3.64 8.07 8.08
CA THR A 150 -3.52 7.05 7.03
C THR A 150 -3.56 5.66 7.67
N PRO A 151 -4.76 5.20 8.11
CA PRO A 151 -4.90 4.00 8.93
C PRO A 151 -4.24 2.75 8.34
N LEU A 152 -4.27 2.62 7.01
CA LEU A 152 -3.69 1.46 6.32
C LEU A 152 -2.16 1.40 6.48
N LEU A 153 -1.47 2.54 6.48
CA LEU A 153 -0.01 2.59 6.62
C LEU A 153 0.47 2.07 7.99
N ASN A 154 -0.41 2.18 8.99
CA ASN A 154 -0.17 1.71 10.36
C ASN A 154 -0.35 0.19 10.50
N ARG A 155 -0.91 -0.51 9.50
CA ARG A 155 -1.04 -1.98 9.54
C ARG A 155 0.28 -2.65 9.22
N ALA A 156 0.74 -3.55 10.07
CA ALA A 156 1.96 -4.32 9.83
C ALA A 156 1.96 -5.06 8.49
N TRP A 157 0.84 -5.69 8.14
CA TRP A 157 0.68 -6.43 6.88
C TRP A 157 0.83 -5.52 5.65
N PHE A 158 0.36 -4.26 5.70
CA PHE A 158 0.50 -3.32 4.61
C PHE A 158 1.95 -3.17 4.13
N PHE A 159 2.93 -3.33 5.02
CA PHE A 159 4.33 -3.27 4.63
C PHE A 159 4.68 -4.26 3.51
N GLN A 160 4.24 -5.52 3.61
CA GLN A 160 4.42 -6.49 2.53
C GLN A 160 3.55 -6.16 1.32
N GLU A 161 2.29 -5.81 1.55
CA GLU A 161 1.33 -5.49 0.49
C GLU A 161 1.90 -4.38 -0.42
N HIS A 162 2.51 -3.36 0.18
CA HIS A 162 3.16 -2.27 -0.51
C HIS A 162 4.47 -2.69 -1.19
N VAL A 163 5.39 -3.33 -0.45
CA VAL A 163 6.73 -3.68 -0.95
C VAL A 163 6.67 -4.64 -2.14
N PHE A 164 5.73 -5.58 -2.11
CA PHE A 164 5.64 -6.60 -3.15
C PHE A 164 4.86 -6.15 -4.39
N SER A 165 3.88 -5.25 -4.22
CA SER A 165 3.11 -4.66 -5.33
C SER A 165 4.01 -4.04 -6.39
N ARG A 166 3.76 -4.34 -7.68
CA ARG A 166 4.51 -3.72 -8.80
C ARG A 166 3.96 -2.37 -9.21
N ARG A 167 2.66 -2.19 -9.01
CA ARG A 167 1.91 -0.98 -9.27
C ARG A 167 0.90 -0.84 -8.16
N ILE A 168 0.76 0.36 -7.62
CA ILE A 168 -0.17 0.64 -6.54
C ILE A 168 -0.83 2.00 -6.79
N LEU A 169 -2.16 2.01 -6.66
CA LEU A 169 -2.96 3.22 -6.62
C LEU A 169 -3.35 3.48 -5.17
N PHE A 170 -2.81 4.56 -4.60
CA PHE A 170 -3.21 5.03 -3.29
C PHE A 170 -4.43 5.92 -3.42
N PHE A 171 -5.52 5.52 -2.77
CA PHE A 171 -6.71 6.32 -2.60
C PHE A 171 -6.63 7.04 -1.25
N THR A 172 -6.29 8.32 -1.35
CA THR A 172 -6.07 9.20 -0.20
C THR A 172 -7.30 10.07 0.03
N ASN A 173 -7.33 10.79 1.15
CA ASN A 173 -8.38 11.78 1.40
C ASN A 173 -8.38 12.89 0.32
N TRP A 174 -7.23 13.22 -0.26
CA TRP A 174 -7.02 14.42 -1.07
C TRP A 174 -6.97 14.14 -2.56
N GLU A 175 -6.39 13.00 -2.93
CA GLU A 175 -6.13 12.65 -4.32
C GLU A 175 -5.85 11.17 -4.52
N ILE A 176 -5.59 10.81 -5.78
CA ILE A 176 -5.07 9.50 -6.13
C ILE A 176 -3.57 9.65 -6.43
N VAL A 177 -2.77 8.75 -5.87
CA VAL A 177 -1.32 8.69 -6.13
C VAL A 177 -1.01 7.37 -6.82
N TRP A 178 -0.28 7.46 -7.92
CA TRP A 178 0.25 6.31 -8.64
C TRP A 178 1.69 6.06 -8.23
N GLN A 179 2.00 4.80 -7.92
CA GLN A 179 3.37 4.37 -7.75
C GLN A 179 3.64 3.04 -8.47
N CYS A 180 4.76 2.97 -9.17
CA CYS A 180 5.32 1.75 -9.74
C CYS A 180 6.85 1.79 -9.69
N HIS A 181 7.52 0.77 -10.24
CA HIS A 181 8.99 0.71 -10.31
C HIS A 181 9.66 1.81 -11.12
N GLN A 182 8.91 2.59 -11.90
CA GLN A 182 9.44 3.60 -12.83
C GLN A 182 8.94 5.01 -12.56
N LEU A 183 7.84 5.16 -11.81
CA LEU A 183 7.17 6.43 -11.64
C LEU A 183 6.41 6.47 -10.32
N ASN A 184 6.55 7.57 -9.61
CA ASN A 184 5.68 7.97 -8.52
C ASN A 184 5.10 9.35 -8.88
N THR A 185 3.77 9.45 -8.99
CA THR A 185 3.09 10.69 -9.41
C THR A 185 1.72 10.83 -8.75
N CYS A 186 1.23 12.06 -8.67
CA CYS A 186 -0.02 12.48 -8.03
C CYS A 186 -0.95 13.11 -9.09
N ILE A 187 -2.27 13.10 -8.88
CA ILE A 187 -3.21 13.93 -9.68
C ILE A 187 -2.82 15.41 -9.62
N CYS A 188 -2.16 15.84 -8.55
CA CYS A 188 -1.78 17.22 -8.34
C CYS A 188 -0.78 17.75 -9.37
N GLU A 189 -0.06 16.86 -10.07
CA GLU A 189 1.02 17.14 -11.04
C GLU A 189 2.18 18.01 -10.54
N VAL A 190 2.13 18.49 -9.29
CA VAL A 190 3.19 19.25 -8.63
C VAL A 190 4.50 18.44 -8.58
N ARG A 191 4.39 17.10 -8.62
CA ARG A 191 5.50 16.18 -8.45
C ARG A 191 5.57 15.16 -9.59
N ASN A 192 5.95 15.63 -10.78
CA ASN A 192 6.42 14.77 -11.88
C ASN A 192 7.90 14.41 -11.68
N TYR A 193 8.25 13.82 -10.53
CA TYR A 193 9.64 13.44 -10.26
C TYR A 193 9.98 12.13 -10.95
N ARG A 194 10.55 12.22 -12.15
CA ARG A 194 11.30 11.08 -12.75
C ARG A 194 12.49 10.69 -11.88
N ASP A 195 13.04 11.60 -11.06
CA ASP A 195 14.25 11.36 -10.27
C ASP A 195 14.03 10.68 -8.91
N ILE A 196 12.77 10.62 -8.43
CA ILE A 196 12.38 9.83 -7.24
C ILE A 196 11.69 8.53 -7.69
N ALA A 197 11.91 8.08 -8.93
CA ALA A 197 11.59 6.74 -9.40
C ALA A 197 12.41 5.63 -8.69
N GLN A 198 12.98 5.93 -7.52
CA GLN A 198 13.42 4.91 -6.60
C GLN A 198 12.16 4.37 -5.92
N ASN A 199 11.84 3.10 -6.21
CA ASN A 199 11.00 2.22 -5.41
C ASN A 199 11.03 2.57 -3.90
N PRO A 200 10.07 2.11 -3.08
CA PRO A 200 10.25 2.08 -1.62
C PRO A 200 11.68 1.64 -1.32
N ILE A 201 12.36 2.39 -0.44
CA ILE A 201 13.82 2.36 -0.18
C ILE A 201 14.40 0.93 -0.17
N ILE A 202 13.59 -0.07 0.16
CA ILE A 202 13.85 -1.51 0.09
C ILE A 202 14.19 -2.00 -1.32
N ARG A 203 13.35 -1.85 -2.34
CA ARG A 203 13.60 -2.46 -3.67
C ARG A 203 14.63 -1.68 -4.48
N SER A 204 14.66 -0.36 -4.35
CA SER A 204 15.71 0.49 -4.92
C SER A 204 17.05 0.25 -4.21
N GLY A 205 17.05 0.24 -2.87
CA GLY A 205 18.21 -0.12 -2.06
C GLY A 205 18.72 -1.52 -2.40
N LEU A 206 17.85 -2.54 -2.45
CA LEU A 206 18.26 -3.90 -2.81
C LEU A 206 18.80 -4.00 -4.24
N ARG A 207 18.15 -3.34 -5.22
CA ARG A 207 18.64 -3.33 -6.60
C ARG A 207 20.00 -2.65 -6.73
N ASN A 208 20.25 -1.60 -5.95
CA ASN A 208 21.54 -0.90 -5.94
C ASN A 208 22.66 -1.68 -5.22
N GLU A 209 22.33 -2.71 -4.44
CA GLU A 209 23.27 -3.40 -3.54
C GLU A 209 23.51 -4.90 -3.92
N LEU A 210 23.05 -5.36 -5.10
CA LEU A 210 23.27 -6.72 -5.64
C LEU A 210 24.44 -6.77 -6.66
N PRO A 211 25.19 -7.90 -6.76
CA PRO A 211 26.05 -8.47 -5.73
C PRO A 211 27.39 -7.71 -5.63
N GLY A 212 27.79 -7.36 -4.40
CA GLY A 212 28.93 -6.49 -4.08
C GLY A 212 28.57 -5.27 -3.23
N GLY A 213 27.29 -5.16 -2.83
CA GLY A 213 26.78 -4.08 -1.99
C GLY A 213 27.53 -3.95 -0.67
N ASN A 214 27.55 -2.73 -0.15
CA ASN A 214 28.25 -2.40 1.08
C ASN A 214 27.49 -2.99 2.28
N MET A 215 28.15 -3.87 3.05
CA MET A 215 27.57 -4.54 4.22
C MET A 215 26.90 -3.56 5.21
N PHE A 216 27.52 -2.39 5.45
CA PHE A 216 26.96 -1.35 6.32
C PHE A 216 25.64 -0.81 5.78
N ARG A 217 25.52 -0.61 4.46
CA ARG A 217 24.29 -0.14 3.83
C ARG A 217 23.19 -1.19 3.87
N LEU A 218 23.53 -2.46 3.66
CA LEU A 218 22.60 -3.59 3.78
C LEU A 218 22.05 -3.72 5.20
N HIS A 219 22.90 -3.62 6.23
CA HIS A 219 22.43 -3.59 7.62
C HIS A 219 21.61 -2.33 7.95
N SER A 220 22.00 -1.16 7.44
CA SER A 220 21.26 0.09 7.63
C SER A 220 19.86 0.02 7.00
N LEU A 221 19.77 -0.59 5.81
CA LEU A 221 18.50 -0.84 5.13
C LEU A 221 17.64 -1.80 5.95
N TRP A 222 18.20 -2.92 6.42
CA TRP A 222 17.50 -3.87 7.27
C TRP A 222 17.01 -3.23 8.58
N ALA A 223 17.84 -2.43 9.24
CA ALA A 223 17.45 -1.70 10.45
C ALA A 223 16.31 -0.72 10.19
N SER A 224 16.32 -0.02 9.04
CA SER A 224 15.24 0.88 8.62
C SER A 224 13.94 0.12 8.37
N ILE A 225 14.02 -1.07 7.76
CA ILE A 225 12.90 -1.99 7.54
C ILE A 225 12.31 -2.44 8.88
N ILE A 226 13.16 -2.93 9.79
CA ILE A 226 12.73 -3.39 11.11
C ILE A 226 12.07 -2.24 11.86
N ARG A 227 12.70 -1.06 11.93
CA ARG A 227 12.13 0.11 12.61
C ARG A 227 10.74 0.45 12.06
N ALA A 228 10.64 0.62 10.74
CA ALA A 228 9.37 0.96 10.10
C ALA A 228 8.30 -0.12 10.34
N TYR A 229 8.68 -1.39 10.40
CA TYR A 229 7.77 -2.48 10.74
C TYR A 229 7.34 -2.46 12.21
N THR A 230 8.28 -2.27 13.14
CA THR A 230 8.00 -2.28 14.59
C THR A 230 7.20 -1.10 15.09
N GLU A 231 7.23 0.04 14.40
CA GLU A 231 6.40 1.22 14.71
C GLU A 231 4.92 1.03 14.33
N ARG A 232 4.56 -0.07 13.67
CA ARG A 232 3.20 -0.36 13.23
C ARG A 232 2.35 -1.08 14.27
N GLN A 233 1.05 -0.93 14.09
CA GLN A 233 0.05 -1.67 14.84
C GLN A 233 -0.05 -3.09 14.29
N LEU A 234 0.24 -4.04 15.17
CA LEU A 234 0.06 -5.46 14.91
C LEU A 234 -1.27 -5.89 15.50
N THR A 235 -2.11 -6.48 14.67
CA THR A 235 -3.36 -7.10 15.14
C THR A 235 -3.06 -8.37 15.93
N TYR A 236 -2.06 -9.14 15.50
CA TYR A 236 -1.59 -10.35 16.16
C TYR A 236 -0.07 -10.37 16.23
N ASP A 237 0.49 -10.47 17.44
CA ASP A 237 1.94 -10.54 17.64
C ASP A 237 2.59 -11.74 16.94
N SER A 238 1.83 -12.82 16.72
CA SER A 238 2.28 -14.02 15.98
C SER A 238 2.64 -13.73 14.53
N ASP A 239 2.10 -12.68 13.93
CA ASP A 239 2.27 -12.35 12.51
C ASP A 239 3.58 -11.60 12.24
N LYS A 240 4.29 -11.17 13.29
CA LYS A 240 5.54 -10.39 13.22
C LYS A 240 6.57 -11.02 12.29
N LEU A 241 6.88 -12.29 12.55
CA LEU A 241 7.92 -13.01 11.82
C LEU A 241 7.46 -13.41 10.43
N ALA A 242 6.21 -13.86 10.30
CA ALA A 242 5.63 -14.23 9.01
C ALA A 242 5.69 -13.04 8.04
N ALA A 243 5.39 -11.84 8.53
CA ALA A 243 5.34 -10.67 7.68
C ALA A 243 6.72 -10.13 7.26
N LEU A 244 7.75 -10.33 8.09
CA LEU A 244 9.12 -9.96 7.77
C LEU A 244 9.85 -11.02 6.94
N ALA A 245 9.45 -12.29 7.06
CA ALA A 245 10.14 -13.42 6.40
C ALA A 245 10.20 -13.25 4.88
N ALA A 246 9.11 -12.81 4.25
CA ALA A 246 9.10 -12.58 2.81
C ALA A 246 10.08 -11.48 2.39
N ILE A 247 10.17 -10.40 3.17
CA ILE A 247 11.08 -9.27 2.89
C ILE A 247 12.53 -9.69 3.13
N ALA A 248 12.80 -10.47 4.17
CA ALA A 248 14.11 -11.09 4.36
C ALA A 248 14.48 -11.96 3.15
N GLY A 249 13.53 -12.72 2.57
CA GLY A 249 13.76 -13.45 1.33
C GLY A 249 14.23 -12.59 0.15
N LEU A 250 13.87 -11.31 0.09
CA LEU A 250 14.40 -10.39 -0.93
C LEU A 250 15.86 -10.00 -0.69
N MET A 251 16.33 -10.06 0.56
CA MET A 251 17.68 -9.67 0.97
C MET A 251 18.63 -10.87 1.12
N SER A 252 18.11 -12.11 1.11
CA SER A 252 18.91 -13.33 1.32
C SER A 252 19.95 -13.59 0.22
N ASN A 253 19.77 -13.01 -0.97
CA ASN A 253 20.72 -13.11 -2.08
C ASN A 253 21.79 -12.00 -2.05
N THR A 254 21.94 -11.29 -0.93
CA THR A 254 22.94 -10.23 -0.74
C THR A 254 24.11 -10.72 0.12
N ALA A 255 25.09 -9.85 0.39
CA ALA A 255 26.23 -10.15 1.26
C ALA A 255 25.86 -10.45 2.73
N LEU A 256 24.60 -10.24 3.13
CA LEU A 256 24.11 -10.49 4.50
C LEU A 256 24.13 -11.98 4.90
N GLY A 257 24.19 -12.90 3.92
CA GLY A 257 24.17 -14.33 4.17
C GLY A 257 22.81 -14.83 4.62
N ARG A 258 22.79 -15.94 5.36
CA ARG A 258 21.54 -16.60 5.75
C ARG A 258 20.73 -15.77 6.76
N TYR A 259 19.42 -15.67 6.53
CA TYR A 259 18.49 -15.11 7.51
C TYR A 259 18.18 -16.12 8.62
N ILE A 260 18.31 -15.70 9.88
CA ILE A 260 18.12 -16.53 11.08
C ILE A 260 17.19 -15.77 12.04
N SER A 261 15.88 -16.04 11.92
CA SER A 261 14.84 -15.59 12.88
C SER A 261 14.94 -14.12 13.33
N GLY A 262 15.15 -13.20 12.38
CA GLY A 262 15.28 -11.75 12.68
C GLY A 262 16.68 -11.19 12.45
N LEU A 263 17.70 -12.04 12.43
CA LEU A 263 19.10 -11.67 12.28
C LEU A 263 19.69 -12.18 10.97
N TRP A 264 20.80 -11.57 10.57
CA TRP A 264 21.60 -12.01 9.42
C TRP A 264 22.85 -12.71 9.93
N GLU A 265 23.27 -13.76 9.22
CA GLU A 265 24.51 -14.48 9.51
C GLU A 265 25.72 -13.54 9.62
N SER A 266 25.79 -12.51 8.77
CA SER A 266 26.84 -11.47 8.84
C SER A 266 26.82 -10.63 10.12
N SER A 267 25.75 -10.66 10.90
CA SER A 267 25.63 -9.99 12.22
C SER A 267 25.98 -10.90 13.39
N LEU A 268 26.19 -12.20 13.16
CA LEU A 268 26.57 -13.14 14.19
C LEU A 268 28.10 -13.18 14.26
N VAL A 269 28.64 -12.90 15.45
CA VAL A 269 30.08 -12.97 15.75
C VAL A 269 30.51 -14.42 15.90
#